data_AF-A0A7K2C2N1-F1
#
_entry.id   AF-A0A7K2C2N1-F1
#
_cell.length_a   1.000
_cell.length_b   1.000
_cell.length_c   1.000
_cell.angle_alpha   90.00
_cell.angle_beta   90.00
_cell.angle_gamma   90.00
#
_symmetry.space_group_name_H-M   'P 1'
#
loop_
_entity.id
_entity.type
_entity.pdbx_description
1 polymer ?
#
loop_
_entity_poly.entity_id
_entity_poly.type
_entity_poly.pdbx_seq_one_letter_code
_entity_poly.pdbx_strand_id
1 'polypeptide(L)' 'RRYGSVPHSGFGLGLERTVSWICGLEHIRETIPFPRTLGRLTP' A
#
# COMPACT_ATOMS: atom_id res chain seq x y z
N ARG A 1 -24.29 -2.52 7.98
CA ARG A 1 -25.03 -3.23 6.90
C ARG A 1 -26.33 -3.91 7.35
N ARG A 2 -26.58 -4.10 8.67
CA ARG A 2 -27.71 -4.89 9.20
C ARG A 2 -29.00 -4.09 9.51
N TYR A 3 -28.94 -2.75 9.55
CA TYR A 3 -30.08 -1.87 9.87
C TYR A 3 -30.27 -0.77 8.82
N GLY A 4 -30.22 -1.15 7.53
CA GLY A 4 -30.11 -0.20 6.43
C GLY A 4 -28.64 0.24 6.24
N SER A 5 -28.14 0.06 5.02
CA SER A 5 -26.83 0.54 4.59
C SER A 5 -27.08 1.39 3.36
N VAL A 6 -26.52 2.60 3.32
CA VAL A 6 -26.61 3.42 2.11
C VAL A 6 -25.73 2.82 1.01
N PRO A 7 -26.08 2.99 -0.28
CA PRO A 7 -25.19 2.63 -1.38
C PRO A 7 -23.87 3.39 -1.22
N HIS A 8 -22.76 2.66 -1.11
CA HIS A 8 -21.43 3.23 -1.00
C HIS A 8 -20.45 2.44 -1.87
N SER A 9 -19.53 3.15 -2.51
CA SER A 9 -18.39 2.59 -3.22
C SER A 9 -17.10 3.18 -2.64
N GLY A 10 -15.99 2.48 -2.82
CA GLY A 10 -14.68 2.96 -2.41
C GLY A 10 -13.61 2.43 -3.34
N PHE A 11 -12.46 3.10 -3.35
CA PHE A 11 -11.26 2.62 -4.00
C PHE A 11 -10.11 2.61 -2.98
N GLY A 12 -9.10 1.79 -3.25
CA GLY A 12 -7.88 1.74 -2.46
C GLY A 12 -6.69 2.03 -3.34
N LEU A 13 -5.68 2.69 -2.76
CA LEU A 13 -4.42 2.97 -3.42
C LEU A 13 -3.28 2.61 -2.47
N GLY A 14 -2.30 1.85 -2.97
CA GLY A 14 -1.08 1.55 -2.21
C GLY A 14 -0.04 2.62 -2.46
N LEU A 15 0.24 3.46 -1.45
CA LEU A 15 1.14 4.61 -1.57
C LEU A 15 2.51 4.23 -2.11
N GLU A 16 3.13 3.21 -1.52
CA GLU A 16 4.46 2.72 -1.86
C GLU A 16 4.50 2.22 -3.32
N ARG A 17 3.42 1.57 -3.78
CA ARG A 17 3.29 1.09 -5.16
C ARG A 17 3.08 2.24 -6.14
N THR A 18 2.30 3.25 -5.75
CA THR A 18 2.12 4.46 -6.55
C THR A 18 3.44 5.22 -6.71
N VAL A 19 4.22 5.35 -5.63
CA VAL A 19 5.53 5.99 -5.67
C VAL A 19 6.50 5.18 -6.55
N SER A 20 6.55 3.86 -6.39
CA SER A 20 7.42 3.00 -7.22
C SER A 20 7.09 3.09 -8.70
N TRP A 21 5.80 3.20 -9.06
CA TRP A 21 5.37 3.41 -10.44
C TRP A 21 5.77 4.79 -10.98
N ILE A 22 5.54 5.87 -10.22
CA ILE A 22 5.90 7.23 -10.64
C ILE A 22 7.41 7.38 -10.79
N CYS A 23 8.19 6.77 -9.89
CA CYS A 23 9.64 6.84 -9.88
C CYS A 23 10.33 5.79 -10.76
N GLY A 24 9.59 4.85 -11.36
CA GLY A 24 10.15 3.80 -12.21
C GLY A 24 11.06 2.80 -11.50
N LEU A 25 10.82 2.56 -10.21
CA LEU A 25 11.68 1.71 -9.37
C LEU A 25 11.35 0.23 -9.58
N GLU A 26 12.39 -0.61 -9.62
CA GLU A 26 12.24 -2.07 -9.82
C GLU A 26 11.59 -2.74 -8.60
N HIS A 27 11.83 -2.24 -7.38
CA HIS A 27 11.27 -2.85 -6.17
C HIS A 27 10.65 -1.83 -5.21
N ILE A 28 9.41 -2.10 -4.77
CA ILE A 28 8.67 -1.32 -3.74
C ILE A 28 9.39 -1.14 -2.39
N ARG A 29 10.49 -1.87 -2.13
CA ARG A 29 11.27 -1.70 -0.89
C ARG A 29 12.05 -0.40 -0.92
N GLU A 30 12.39 0.08 -2.10
CA GLU A 30 13.14 1.32 -2.32
C GLU A 30 12.31 2.56 -1.97
N THR A 31 10.98 2.41 -1.95
CA THR A 31 10.04 3.47 -1.55
C THR A 31 9.71 3.47 -0.06
N ILE A 32 10.27 2.54 0.72
CA ILE A 32 9.94 2.36 2.14
C ILE A 32 11.22 2.50 2.99
N PRO A 33 11.30 3.47 3.91
CA PRO A 33 12.49 3.64 4.75
C PRO A 33 12.84 2.41 5.61
N PHE A 34 11.83 1.74 6.16
CA PHE A 34 11.99 0.52 6.98
C PHE A 34 11.05 -0.59 6.48
N PRO A 35 11.41 -1.29 5.39
CA PRO A 35 10.51 -2.27 4.78
C PRO A 35 10.32 -3.48 5.69
N ARG A 36 9.06 -3.77 6.01
CA ARG A 36 8.67 -5.01 6.68
C ARG A 36 8.53 -6.12 5.65
N THR A 37 9.29 -7.20 5.83
CA THR A 37 9.21 -8.38 4.96
C THR A 37 9.20 -9.63 5.84
N LEU A 38 8.82 -10.78 5.27
CA LEU A 38 8.83 -12.06 5.98
C LEU A 38 10.22 -12.38 6.59
N GLY A 39 11.31 -11.89 5.98
CA GLY A 39 12.67 -12.07 6.47
C GLY A 39 13.26 -10.88 7.25
N ARG A 40 12.51 -9.77 7.44
CA ARG A 40 13.01 -8.56 8.10
C ARG A 40 11.90 -7.85 8.89
N LEU A 41 12.00 -7.92 10.22
CA LEU A 41 11.06 -7.36 11.18
C LEU A 41 11.64 -6.25 12.07
N THR A 42 12.94 -5.95 11.96
CA THR A 42 13.61 -4.86 12.69
C THR A 42 14.32 -3.92 11.70
N PRO A 43 14.49 -2.63 12.05
CA PRO A 43 15.39 -1.73 11.34
C PRO A 43 16.76 -2.38 11.13
#